data_AF-A0A3N5I6E6-F1
#
_entry.id   AF-A0A3N5I6E6-F1
#
_cell.length_a   1.000
_cell.length_b   1.000
_cell.length_c   1.000
_cell.angle_alpha   90.00
_cell.angle_beta   90.00
_cell.angle_gamma   90.00
#
_symmetry.space_group_name_H-M   'P 1'
#
loop_
_entity.id
_entity.type
_entity.pdbx_description
1 polymer ?
#
loop_
_entity_poly.entity_id
_entity_poly.type
_entity_poly.pdbx_seq_one_letter_code
_entity_poly.pdbx_strand_id
1 'polypeptide(L)'
;MTRRLACVRGLVAVGLAGCAGLTAPQEQGWRAFHDCQPAASSAALEDLTLSGRVNYRTQEGVDFSAMKACMESRGYACDLGLAIGARPHTHCYPKSS
;
A
#
# COMPACT_ATOMS: atom_id res chain seq x y z
N MET A 1 -9.34 12.04 -46.40
CA MET A 1 -10.08 11.12 -45.50
C MET A 1 -9.75 9.68 -45.90
N THR A 2 -9.67 8.80 -44.89
CA THR A 2 -9.77 7.32 -44.97
C THR A 2 -8.47 6.50 -45.05
N ARG A 3 -8.04 6.09 -43.84
CA ARG A 3 -7.60 4.74 -43.39
C ARG A 3 -6.60 3.95 -44.24
N ARG A 4 -5.56 3.44 -43.57
CA ARG A 4 -5.27 1.99 -43.48
C ARG A 4 -4.31 1.71 -42.33
N LEU A 5 -4.77 0.89 -41.38
CA LEU A 5 -3.94 0.13 -40.47
C LEU A 5 -3.00 -0.76 -41.30
N ALA A 6 -1.71 -0.80 -40.95
CA ALA A 6 -0.86 -1.95 -41.19
C ALA A 6 0.30 -1.94 -40.19
N CYS A 7 0.14 -2.78 -39.16
CA CYS A 7 1.11 -3.11 -38.15
C CYS A 7 2.31 -3.80 -38.79
N VAL A 8 3.52 -3.23 -38.73
CA VAL A 8 4.76 -3.98 -38.97
C VAL A 8 5.83 -3.50 -38.00
N ARG A 9 6.02 -4.30 -36.95
CA ARG A 9 7.31 -4.73 -36.40
C ARG A 9 8.36 -3.62 -36.25
N GLY A 10 8.11 -2.70 -35.33
CA GLY A 10 9.18 -1.97 -34.66
C GLY A 10 9.46 -2.67 -33.34
N LEU A 11 10.61 -3.33 -33.24
CA LEU A 11 11.18 -3.83 -31.99
C LEU A 11 11.28 -2.68 -30.98
N VAL A 12 10.25 -2.52 -30.16
CA VAL A 12 10.32 -1.66 -28.98
C VAL A 12 10.96 -2.49 -27.87
N ALA A 13 12.26 -2.72 -28.03
CA ALA A 13 13.15 -2.99 -26.91
C ALA A 13 13.28 -1.67 -26.13
N VAL A 14 12.21 -1.27 -25.44
CA VAL A 14 12.31 -0.20 -24.44
C VAL A 14 13.10 -0.78 -23.29
N GLY A 15 14.26 -0.18 -23.08
CA GLY A 15 15.26 -0.62 -22.13
C GLY A 15 14.65 -0.91 -20.76
N LEU A 16 15.08 -2.04 -20.22
CA LEU A 16 15.12 -2.33 -18.79
C LEU A 16 16.02 -1.30 -18.10
N ALA A 17 15.55 -0.06 -18.00
CA ALA A 17 16.13 0.96 -17.14
C ALA A 17 15.40 0.91 -15.79
N GLY A 18 15.78 -0.06 -14.96
CA GLY A 18 15.61 -0.01 -13.51
C GLY A 18 14.20 0.22 -12.95
N CYS A 19 13.21 -0.62 -13.28
CA CYS A 19 12.03 -0.75 -12.43
C CYS A 19 12.39 -1.66 -11.25
N ALA A 20 13.04 -1.12 -10.22
CA ALA A 20 13.06 -1.79 -8.91
C ALA A 20 11.61 -1.74 -8.37
N GLY A 21 10.78 -2.69 -8.81
CA GLY A 21 9.42 -2.86 -8.31
C GLY A 21 9.43 -3.18 -6.81
N LEU A 22 8.26 -3.07 -6.18
CA LEU A 22 8.10 -3.48 -4.79
C LEU A 22 8.56 -4.93 -4.61
N THR A 23 9.27 -5.20 -3.50
CA THR A 23 9.52 -6.59 -3.10
C THR A 23 8.20 -7.31 -2.84
N ALA A 24 8.16 -8.64 -2.87
CA ALA A 24 6.91 -9.36 -2.58
C ALA A 24 6.29 -8.98 -1.22
N PRO A 25 7.05 -8.82 -0.11
CA PRO A 25 6.51 -8.31 1.15
C PRO A 25 5.95 -6.88 1.05
N GLN A 26 6.61 -6.00 0.29
CA GLN A 26 6.10 -4.64 0.05
C GLN A 26 4.81 -4.67 -0.76
N GLU A 27 4.75 -5.42 -1.85
CA GLU A 27 3.55 -5.56 -2.68
C GLU A 27 2.35 -6.07 -1.85
N GLN A 28 2.59 -7.03 -0.94
CA GLN A 28 1.55 -7.50 -0.01
C GLN A 28 1.07 -6.38 0.93
N GLY A 29 1.99 -5.61 1.52
CA GLY A 29 1.68 -4.48 2.39
C GLY A 29 0.92 -3.36 1.68
N TRP A 30 1.35 -3.04 0.46
CA TRP A 30 0.69 -2.06 -0.41
C TRP A 30 -0.76 -2.45 -0.70
N ARG A 31 -0.99 -3.70 -1.11
CA ARG A 31 -2.33 -4.23 -1.37
C ARG A 31 -3.20 -4.24 -0.13
N ALA A 32 -2.67 -4.73 1.00
CA ALA A 32 -3.41 -4.77 2.26
C ALA A 32 -3.86 -3.37 2.68
N PHE A 33 -2.97 -2.37 2.59
CA PHE A 33 -3.30 -0.98 2.89
C PHE A 33 -4.42 -0.47 1.97
N HIS A 34 -4.25 -0.56 0.65
CA HIS A 34 -5.20 0.02 -0.30
C HIS A 34 -6.55 -0.69 -0.33
N ASP A 35 -6.60 -1.97 -0.03
CA ASP A 35 -7.86 -2.68 0.14
C ASP A 35 -8.60 -2.26 1.43
N CYS A 36 -7.87 -1.84 2.47
CA CYS A 36 -8.44 -1.37 3.74
C CYS A 36 -8.78 0.12 3.76
N GLN A 37 -8.08 0.92 2.94
CA GLN A 37 -8.27 2.37 2.86
C GLN A 37 -9.73 2.81 2.64
N PRO A 38 -10.58 2.12 1.85
CA PRO A 38 -12.00 2.49 1.71
C PRO A 38 -12.81 2.45 3.01
N ALA A 39 -12.38 1.67 4.01
CA ALA A 39 -13.02 1.62 5.32
C ALA A 39 -12.62 2.79 6.25
N ALA A 40 -11.59 3.55 5.89
CA ALA A 40 -11.06 4.67 6.66
C ALA A 40 -10.58 5.77 5.70
N SER A 41 -11.49 6.68 5.33
CA SER A 41 -11.25 7.71 4.31
C SER A 41 -10.07 8.65 4.61
N SER A 42 -9.74 8.83 5.89
CA SER A 42 -8.59 9.64 6.33
C SER A 42 -7.25 8.90 6.30
N ALA A 43 -7.25 7.60 5.99
CA ALA A 43 -6.05 6.77 5.96
C ALA A 43 -5.10 7.22 4.85
N ALA A 44 -3.86 7.52 5.23
CA ALA A 44 -2.79 7.88 4.31
C ALA A 44 -1.54 7.06 4.62
N LEU A 45 -1.05 6.34 3.61
CA LEU A 45 0.21 5.61 3.68
C LEU A 45 1.36 6.60 3.81
N GLU A 46 2.24 6.37 4.78
CA GLU A 46 3.43 7.19 5.01
C GLU A 46 4.69 6.51 4.50
N ASP A 47 4.83 5.21 4.81
CA ASP A 47 6.01 4.44 4.44
C ASP A 47 5.68 2.94 4.33
N LEU A 48 6.46 2.24 3.51
CA LEU A 48 6.34 0.81 3.25
C LEU A 48 7.75 0.20 3.17
N THR A 49 8.15 -0.48 4.22
CA THR A 49 9.52 -0.99 4.34
C THR A 49 9.74 -2.25 3.51
N LEU A 50 11.00 -2.58 3.21
CA LEU A 50 11.39 -3.81 2.51
C LEU A 50 10.89 -5.10 3.18
N SER A 51 10.65 -5.06 4.50
CA SER A 51 10.09 -6.18 5.28
C SER A 51 8.57 -6.32 5.15
N GLY A 52 7.91 -5.45 4.39
CA GLY A 52 6.46 -5.40 4.26
C GLY A 52 5.75 -4.71 5.42
N ARG A 53 6.47 -3.99 6.30
CA ARG A 53 5.84 -3.19 7.36
C ARG A 53 5.16 -1.98 6.72
N VAL A 54 3.88 -1.80 7.04
CA VAL A 54 3.05 -0.70 6.56
C VAL A 54 2.96 0.36 7.65
N ASN A 55 3.42 1.57 7.34
CA ASN A 55 3.29 2.73 8.21
C ASN A 55 2.24 3.66 7.62
N TYR A 56 1.20 3.97 8.36
CA TYR A 56 0.17 4.89 7.91
C TYR A 56 -0.34 5.77 9.04
N ARG A 57 -0.99 6.87 8.65
CA ARG A 57 -1.74 7.74 9.55
C ARG A 57 -3.23 7.64 9.25
N THR A 58 -4.06 7.73 10.28
CA THR A 58 -5.53 7.88 10.18
C THR A 58 -5.97 8.97 11.13
N GLN A 59 -7.18 9.50 10.95
CA GLN A 59 -7.84 10.23 12.04
C GLN A 59 -8.17 9.26 13.19
N GLU A 60 -8.12 9.74 14.44
CA GLU A 60 -8.56 8.95 15.60
C GLU A 60 -10.05 8.58 15.52
N GLY A 61 -10.44 7.58 16.31
CA GLY A 61 -11.81 7.11 16.38
C GLY A 61 -12.10 6.00 15.36
N VAL A 62 -13.20 6.15 14.62
CA VAL A 62 -13.75 5.09 13.75
C VAL A 62 -12.80 4.72 12.61
N ASP A 63 -12.16 5.72 11.98
CA ASP A 63 -11.23 5.47 10.89
C ASP A 63 -10.02 4.65 11.36
N PHE A 64 -9.44 5.00 12.52
CA PHE A 64 -8.36 4.22 13.12
C PHE A 64 -8.80 2.77 13.42
N SER A 65 -9.93 2.58 14.11
CA SER A 65 -10.37 1.24 14.51
C SER A 65 -10.75 0.37 13.32
N ALA A 66 -11.41 0.93 12.30
CA ALA A 66 -11.75 0.24 11.06
C ALA A 66 -10.50 -0.16 10.27
N MET A 67 -9.54 0.74 10.12
CA MET A 67 -8.28 0.47 9.41
C MET A 67 -7.46 -0.61 10.13
N LYS A 68 -7.30 -0.48 11.45
CA LYS A 68 -6.59 -1.45 12.28
C LYS A 68 -7.21 -2.84 12.17
N ALA A 69 -8.52 -2.95 12.36
CA ALA A 69 -9.22 -4.23 12.29
C ALA A 69 -9.09 -4.88 10.90
N CYS A 70 -9.21 -4.08 9.82
CA CYS A 70 -9.05 -4.57 8.46
C CYS A 70 -7.63 -5.11 8.21
N MET A 71 -6.59 -4.35 8.59
CA MET A 71 -5.20 -4.78 8.45
C MET A 71 -4.92 -6.06 9.27
N GLU A 72 -5.44 -6.13 10.49
CA GLU A 72 -5.24 -7.29 11.37
C GLU A 72 -5.88 -8.58 10.83
N SER A 73 -7.06 -8.47 10.20
CA SER A 73 -7.73 -9.57 9.52
C SER A 73 -6.95 -10.10 8.31
N ARG A 74 -6.09 -9.26 7.73
CA ARG A 74 -5.23 -9.58 6.57
C ARG A 74 -3.86 -10.11 6.97
N GLY A 75 -3.70 -10.50 8.23
CA GLY A 75 -2.46 -11.08 8.73
C GLY A 75 -1.42 -10.05 9.16
N TYR A 76 -1.81 -8.82 9.49
CA TYR A 76 -0.93 -7.85 10.12
C TYR A 76 -1.14 -7.81 11.64
N ALA A 77 -0.12 -7.41 12.39
CA ALA A 77 -0.22 -6.99 13.78
C ALA A 77 0.06 -5.50 13.82
N CYS A 78 -0.86 -4.70 14.38
CA CYS A 78 -0.83 -3.26 14.26
C CYS A 78 -0.68 -2.58 15.62
N ASP A 79 0.45 -1.90 15.78
CA ASP A 79 0.79 -1.14 16.98
C ASP A 79 0.63 0.36 16.72
N LEU A 80 0.22 1.07 17.77
CA LEU A 80 0.20 2.53 17.78
C LEU A 80 1.62 3.04 18.03
N GLY A 81 2.11 3.88 17.12
CA GLY A 81 3.27 4.73 17.34
C GLY A 81 2.90 5.98 18.14
N LEU A 82 3.79 6.98 18.13
CA LEU A 82 3.49 8.29 18.71
C LEU A 82 2.26 8.90 18.00
N ALA A 83 1.27 9.36 18.77
CA ALA A 83 0.19 10.19 18.25
C ALA A 83 0.62 11.66 18.29
N ILE A 84 0.60 12.35 17.14
CA ILE A 84 0.79 13.80 17.07
C ILE A 84 -0.59 14.43 16.87
N GLY A 85 -1.21 14.90 17.96
CA GLY A 85 -2.60 15.33 17.96
C GLY A 85 -3.58 14.16 17.75
N ALA A 86 -4.72 14.40 17.10
CA ALA A 86 -5.77 13.39 16.84
C ALA A 86 -5.51 12.53 15.59
N ARG A 87 -4.23 12.24 15.27
CA ARG A 87 -3.82 11.47 14.09
C ARG A 87 -2.76 10.43 14.49
N PRO A 88 -3.14 9.22 14.87
CA PRO A 88 -2.21 8.18 15.26
C PRO A 88 -1.36 7.74 14.07
N HIS A 89 -0.06 7.66 14.30
CA HIS A 89 0.83 6.87 13.46
C HIS A 89 0.64 5.40 13.82
N THR A 90 0.32 4.57 12.84
CA THR A 90 0.11 3.14 13.02
C THR A 90 1.16 2.36 12.27
N HIS A 91 1.78 1.42 12.95
CA HIS A 91 2.79 0.51 12.40
C HIS A 91 2.20 -0.89 12.34
N CYS A 92 1.99 -1.40 11.13
CA CYS A 92 1.46 -2.74 10.91
C CYS A 92 2.55 -3.67 10.36
N TYR A 93 2.85 -4.72 11.11
CA TYR A 93 3.85 -5.73 10.81
C TYR A 93 3.18 -6.97 10.23
N PRO A 94 3.70 -7.60 9.16
CA PRO A 94 3.23 -8.91 8.74
C PRO A 94 3.40 -9.91 9.89
N LYS A 95 2.35 -10.67 10.22
CA LYS A 95 2.43 -11.78 11.16
C LYS A 95 3.25 -12.88 10.51
N SER A 96 4.17 -13.47 11.26
CA SER A 96 4.82 -14.72 10.87
C SER A 96 3.73 -15.77 10.66
N SER A 97 3.67 -16.32 9.44
CA SER A 97 2.79 -17.43 9.07
C SER A 97 3.12 -18.71 9.85
#